data_AF-A0A3N5T5T7-F1
#
_entry.id   AF-A0A3N5T5T7-F1
#
_cell.length_a   1.000
_cell.length_b   1.000
_cell.length_c   1.000
_cell.angle_alpha   90.00
_cell.angle_beta   90.00
_cell.angle_gamma   90.00
#
_symmetry.space_group_name_H-M   'P 1'
#
loop_
_entity.id
_entity.type
_entity.pdbx_description
1 polymer ?
#
loop_
_entity_poly.entity_id
_entity_poly.type
_entity_poly.pdbx_seq_one_letter_code
_entity_poly.pdbx_strand_id
1 'polypeptide(L)'
;MKITAKDLYHFKIIDEIIEEPAGGAHKDPTQTASNIKASILRSLEALTVKPRDQLLRDRFDKFRDMGLYVEKKSEKKKNLLQRIFSK
;
A
#
# COMPACT_ATOMS: atom_id res chain seq x y z
N MET A 1 12.34 -10.38 -10.10
CA MET A 1 11.70 -9.53 -9.05
C MET A 1 10.50 -8.83 -9.68
N LYS A 2 9.44 -8.61 -8.91
CA LYS A 2 8.21 -7.93 -9.38
C LYS A 2 8.27 -6.45 -9.01
N ILE A 3 8.88 -5.65 -9.88
CA ILE A 3 9.22 -4.23 -9.62
C ILE A 3 8.48 -3.24 -10.51
N THR A 4 7.54 -3.72 -11.34
CA THR A 4 6.80 -2.84 -12.26
C THR A 4 5.71 -2.08 -11.51
N ALA A 5 5.28 -0.94 -12.04
CA ALA A 5 4.16 -0.17 -11.46
C ALA A 5 2.90 -1.03 -11.27
N LYS A 6 2.60 -1.91 -12.24
CA LYS A 6 1.46 -2.85 -12.17
C LYS A 6 1.59 -3.83 -11.01
N ASP A 7 2.79 -4.38 -10.80
CA ASP A 7 3.05 -5.27 -9.67
C ASP A 7 2.88 -4.54 -8.33
N LEU A 8 3.47 -3.35 -8.20
CA LEU A 8 3.42 -2.55 -6.97
C LEU A 8 1.99 -2.10 -6.64
N TYR A 9 1.20 -1.77 -7.67
CA TYR A 9 -0.22 -1.48 -7.52
C TYR A 9 -1.01 -2.70 -7.05
N HIS A 10 -0.75 -3.87 -7.65
CA HIS A 10 -1.37 -5.13 -7.23
C HIS A 10 -1.02 -5.51 -5.77
N PHE A 11 0.20 -5.20 -5.34
CA PHE A 11 0.62 -5.35 -3.94
C PHE A 11 0.10 -4.27 -3.00
N LYS A 12 -0.69 -3.31 -3.50
CA LYS A 12 -1.23 -2.17 -2.74
C LYS A 12 -0.15 -1.31 -2.08
N ILE A 13 1.04 -1.23 -2.70
CA ILE A 13 2.14 -0.39 -2.23
C ILE A 13 1.98 1.05 -2.74
N ILE A 14 1.48 1.22 -3.97
CA ILE A 14 1.19 2.51 -4.59
C ILE A 14 -0.32 2.68 -4.82
N ASP A 15 -0.78 3.93 -4.84
CA ASP A 15 -2.22 4.26 -4.90
C ASP A 15 -2.75 4.44 -6.32
N GLU A 16 -1.90 4.85 -7.27
CA GLU A 16 -2.26 5.00 -8.68
C GLU A 16 -1.05 4.78 -9.60
N ILE A 17 -1.33 4.49 -10.87
CA ILE A 17 -0.35 4.43 -11.95
C ILE A 17 -0.65 5.59 -12.88
N ILE A 18 0.35 6.43 -13.15
CA ILE A 18 0.22 7.56 -14.07
C ILE A 18 0.66 7.07 -15.45
N GLU A 19 -0.26 7.09 -16.41
CA GLU A 19 0.01 6.65 -17.78
C GLU A 19 1.01 7.59 -18.48
N GLU A 20 1.98 6.97 -19.15
CA GLU A 20 2.94 7.68 -19.99
C GLU A 20 2.38 7.90 -21.40
N PRO A 21 2.82 8.96 -22.11
CA PRO A 21 2.54 9.14 -23.53
C PRO A 21 3.03 7.96 -24.38
N ALA A 22 2.46 7.82 -25.58
CA ALA A 22 2.89 6.80 -26.53
C ALA A 22 4.40 6.94 -26.84
N GLY A 23 5.16 5.86 -26.63
CA GLY A 23 6.62 5.86 -26.79
C GLY A 23 7.41 6.27 -25.53
N GLY A 24 6.73 6.60 -24.44
CA GLY A 24 7.30 6.83 -23.11
C GLY A 24 7.38 8.31 -22.71
N ALA A 25 7.57 8.56 -21.41
CA ALA A 25 7.57 9.89 -20.80
C ALA A 25 8.54 10.90 -21.45
N HIS A 26 9.69 10.40 -21.94
CA HIS A 26 10.71 11.23 -22.59
C HIS A 26 10.29 11.74 -23.99
N LYS A 27 9.28 11.13 -24.63
CA LYS A 27 8.81 11.53 -25.96
C LYS A 27 7.88 12.74 -25.91
N ASP A 28 7.11 12.87 -24.84
CA ASP A 28 6.25 14.03 -24.59
C ASP A 28 6.31 14.43 -23.10
N PRO A 29 7.34 15.19 -22.71
CA PRO A 29 7.49 15.64 -21.32
C PRO A 29 6.35 16.56 -20.87
N THR A 30 5.76 17.33 -21.79
CA THR A 30 4.68 18.27 -21.49
C THR A 30 3.41 17.53 -21.11
N GLN A 31 3.01 16.52 -21.89
CA GLN A 31 1.86 15.68 -21.55
C GLN A 31 2.11 14.89 -20.26
N THR A 32 3.32 14.36 -20.08
CA THR A 32 3.71 13.65 -18.86
C THR A 32 3.58 14.56 -17.63
N ALA A 33 4.09 15.79 -17.69
CA ALA A 33 3.97 16.76 -16.61
C ALA A 33 2.50 17.12 -16.32
N SER A 34 1.67 17.22 -17.36
CA SER A 34 0.23 17.46 -17.22
C SER A 34 -0.46 16.31 -16.46
N ASN A 35 -0.15 15.06 -16.84
CA ASN A 35 -0.69 13.87 -16.18
C ASN A 35 -0.28 13.81 -14.70
N ILE A 36 1.00 14.09 -14.41
CA ILE A 36 1.52 14.16 -13.03
C ILE A 36 0.80 15.26 -12.24
N LYS A 37 0.67 16.46 -12.81
CA LYS A 37 -0.02 17.58 -12.15
C LYS A 37 -1.45 17.21 -11.80
N ALA A 38 -2.19 16.60 -12.73
CA ALA A 38 -3.56 16.19 -12.49
C ALA A 38 -3.67 15.16 -11.35
N SER A 39 -2.76 14.17 -11.32
CA SER A 39 -2.66 13.18 -10.25
C SER A 39 -2.38 13.80 -8.88
N ILE A 40 -1.40 14.69 -8.79
CA ILE A 40 -1.03 15.38 -7.55
C ILE A 40 -2.19 16.23 -7.03
N LEU A 41 -2.86 16.99 -7.92
CA LEU A 41 -3.98 17.84 -7.52
C LEU A 41 -5.16 17.03 -6.96
N ARG A 42 -5.56 15.93 -7.62
CA ARG A 42 -6.61 15.02 -7.12
C ARG A 42 -6.23 14.44 -5.75
N SER A 43 -5.00 13.95 -5.62
CA SER A 43 -4.52 13.36 -4.37
C SER A 43 -4.48 14.38 -3.25
N LEU A 44 -4.04 15.61 -3.54
CA LEU A 44 -3.98 16.69 -2.55
C LEU A 44 -5.38 17.10 -2.10
N GLU A 45 -6.31 17.29 -3.05
CA GLU A 45 -7.71 17.63 -2.74
C GLU A 45 -8.38 16.59 -1.83
N ALA A 46 -8.15 15.30 -2.08
CA ALA A 46 -8.69 14.22 -1.25
C ALA A 46 -8.08 14.19 0.17
N LEU A 47 -6.85 14.68 0.35
CA LEU A 47 -6.13 14.67 1.62
C LEU A 47 -6.37 15.94 2.45
N THR A 48 -6.51 17.11 1.81
CA THR A 48 -6.63 18.40 2.52
C THR A 48 -7.94 18.54 3.28
N VAL A 49 -9.00 17.85 2.85
CA VAL A 49 -10.30 17.84 3.54
C VAL A 49 -10.31 16.96 4.80
N LYS A 50 -9.27 16.14 5.02
CA LYS A 50 -9.21 15.22 6.17
C LYS A 50 -8.63 15.92 7.42
N PRO A 51 -9.22 15.72 8.60
CA PRO A 51 -8.62 16.17 9.86
C PRO A 51 -7.25 15.54 10.09
N ARG A 52 -6.36 16.27 10.77
CA ARG A 52 -4.98 15.83 11.07
C ARG A 52 -4.92 14.43 11.70
N ASP A 53 -5.77 14.15 12.69
CA ASP A 53 -5.73 12.86 13.38
C ASP A 53 -6.14 11.71 12.45
N GLN A 54 -7.03 11.97 11.49
CA GLN A 54 -7.38 10.98 10.47
C GLN A 54 -6.22 10.74 9.51
N LEU A 55 -5.52 11.79 9.08
CA LEU A 55 -4.33 11.66 8.21
C LEU A 55 -3.23 10.81 8.87
N LEU A 56 -3.04 10.96 10.17
CA LEU A 56 -2.06 10.17 10.92
C LEU A 56 -2.48 8.70 11.03
N ARG A 57 -3.75 8.42 11.31
CA ARG A 57 -4.28 7.06 11.35
C ARG A 57 -4.21 6.38 9.98
N ASP A 58 -4.71 7.03 8.93
CA ASP A 58 -4.69 6.52 7.56
C ASP A 58 -3.26 6.15 7.12
N ARG A 59 -2.28 7.00 7.48
CA ARG A 59 -0.86 6.73 7.19
C ARG A 59 -0.36 5.51 7.95
N PHE A 60 -0.66 5.40 9.24
CA PHE A 60 -0.25 4.26 10.05
C PHE A 60 -0.83 2.96 9.50
N ASP A 61 -2.14 2.93 9.24
CA ASP A 61 -2.84 1.76 8.71
C ASP A 61 -2.28 1.36 7.35
N LYS A 62 -2.06 2.33 6.44
CA LYS A 62 -1.46 2.10 5.12
C LYS A 62 -0.15 1.32 5.21
N PHE A 63 0.77 1.71 6.09
CA PHE A 63 2.04 1.00 6.23
C PHE A 63 1.91 -0.31 7.02
N ARG A 64 0.99 -0.37 7.99
CA ARG A 64 0.80 -1.56 8.82
C ARG A 64 0.21 -2.73 8.05
N ASP A 65 -0.63 -2.43 7.07
CA ASP A 65 -1.29 -3.40 6.19
C ASP A 65 -0.38 -3.88 5.04
N MET A 66 0.75 -3.21 4.80
CA MET A 66 1.74 -3.67 3.84
C MET A 66 2.49 -4.89 4.37
N GLY A 67 2.45 -5.98 3.60
CA GLY A 67 3.16 -7.22 3.90
C GLY A 67 2.19 -8.36 4.25
N LEU A 68 2.39 -9.49 3.61
CA LEU A 68 1.59 -10.70 3.83
C LEU A 68 2.44 -11.70 4.62
N TYR A 69 1.96 -12.08 5.80
CA TYR A 69 2.58 -13.12 6.61
C TYR A 69 1.54 -14.15 7.03
N VAL A 70 1.96 -15.41 7.09
CA VAL A 70 1.15 -16.50 7.63
C VAL A 70 1.71 -16.84 9.00
N GLU A 71 0.94 -16.53 10.04
CA GLU A 71 1.28 -16.95 11.40
C GLU A 71 1.32 -18.48 11.49
N LYS A 72 2.48 -19.04 11.83
CA LYS A 72 2.56 -20.45 12.21
C LYS A 72 1.88 -20.60 13.57
N LYS A 73 0.74 -21.27 13.62
CA LYS A 73 0.09 -21.66 14.89
C LYS A 73 1.10 -22.43 15.72
N SER A 74 1.56 -21.86 16.84
CA SER A 74 2.48 -22.54 17.74
C SER A 74 1.81 -23.76 18.38
N GLU A 75 2.41 -24.95 18.27
CA GLU A 75 1.97 -26.17 18.97
C GLU A 75 1.93 -26.02 20.50
N LYS A 76 2.51 -24.95 21.06
CA LYS A 76 2.69 -24.75 22.52
C LYS A 76 1.38 -24.79 23.31
N LYS A 77 0.24 -24.37 22.74
CA LYS A 77 -1.05 -24.43 23.47
C LYS A 77 -1.59 -25.86 23.65
N LYS A 78 -1.29 -26.80 22.75
CA LYS A 78 -1.76 -28.20 22.87
C LYS A 78 -1.07 -28.93 24.01
N ASN A 79 0.25 -28.76 24.15
CA ASN A 79 1.03 -29.40 25.22
C ASN A 79 0.76 -28.82 26.63
N LEU A 80 0.40 -27.53 26.73
CA LEU A 80 0.08 -26.92 28.02
C LEU A 80 -1.27 -27.40 28.55
N LEU A 81 -2.28 -27.49 27.67
CA LEU A 81 -3.61 -28.02 28.04
C LEU A 81 -3.53 -29.52 28.39
N GLN A 82 -2.79 -30.32 27.61
CA GLN A 82 -2.59 -31.74 27.93
C GLN A 82 -1.88 -31.96 29.28
N ARG A 83 -0.95 -31.08 29.68
CA ARG A 83 -0.29 -31.16 31.00
C ARG A 83 -1.18 -30.73 32.16
N ILE A 84 -2.13 -29.82 31.95
CA ILE A 84 -3.05 -29.35 32.99
C ILE A 84 -4.17 -30.37 33.25
N PHE A 85 -4.67 -31.03 32.21
CA PHE A 85 -5.75 -32.02 32.32
C PHE A 85 -5.27 -33.47 32.56
N SER A 86 -3.98 -33.69 32.82
CA SER A 86 -3.36 -35.02 33.08
C SER A 86 -2.83 -35.18 34.52
N LYS A 87 -3.11 -34.24 35.42
CA LYS A 87 -2.92 -34.38 36.88
C LYS A 87 -4.28 -34.36 37.55
#